data_AF-A0A146KLE5-F1
#
_entry.id   AF-A0A146KLE5-F1
#
_cell.length_a   1.000
_cell.length_b   1.000
_cell.length_c   1.000
_cell.angle_alpha   90.00
_cell.angle_beta   90.00
_cell.angle_gamma   90.00
#
_symmetry.space_group_name_H-M   'P 1'
#
loop_
_entity.id
_entity.type
_entity.pdbx_description
1 polymer ?
#
loop_
_entity_poly.entity_id
_entity_poly.type
_entity_poly.pdbx_seq_one_letter_code
_entity_poly.pdbx_strand_id
1 'polypeptide(L)'
;GFIVERETPGIKIGRKELNMGQRASDTRGITFEDVRVPKENVLRGEGAGFLVTMQTFDRTRPLVAAGAVGLAKRALNEALKYSLEREAFGVPIIQHQQDWQNTHFVDYLHLLSAYNNKATPYLCGLRKQYNLRLPRD
;
A
#
# COMPACT_ATOMS: atom_id res chain seq x y z
N GLY A 1 -10.67 14.68 13.68
CA GLY A 1 -9.23 14.33 13.79
C GLY A 1 -8.45 15.60 14.09
N PHE A 2 -7.14 15.53 14.30
CA PHE A 2 -6.31 16.69 14.63
C PHE A 2 -5.10 16.77 13.71
N ILE A 3 -4.65 17.99 13.40
CA ILE A 3 -3.32 18.26 12.84
C ILE A 3 -2.41 18.64 14.01
N VAL A 4 -1.31 17.93 14.18
CA VAL A 4 -0.37 18.17 15.28
C VAL A 4 1.04 18.21 14.71
N GLU A 5 1.75 19.33 14.92
CA GLU A 5 3.14 19.48 14.49
C GLU A 5 4.02 18.53 15.31
N ARG A 6 5.02 17.93 14.66
CA ARG A 6 5.86 16.87 15.26
C ARG A 6 6.57 17.33 16.54
N GLU A 7 6.94 18.59 16.60
CA GLU A 7 7.73 19.24 17.66
C GLU A 7 6.83 19.83 18.77
N THR A 8 5.51 19.58 18.71
CA THR A 8 4.58 20.08 19.73
C THR A 8 4.97 19.51 21.11
N PRO A 9 5.12 20.36 22.14
CA PRO A 9 5.45 19.91 23.50
C PRO A 9 4.51 18.80 23.98
N GLY A 10 5.07 17.74 24.57
CA GLY A 10 4.33 16.56 25.04
C GLY A 10 4.33 15.38 24.07
N ILE A 11 4.80 15.56 22.83
CA ILE A 11 5.00 14.45 21.88
C ILE A 11 6.31 13.74 22.18
N LYS A 12 6.25 12.42 22.36
CA LYS A 12 7.43 11.55 22.46
C LYS A 12 7.45 10.55 21.31
N ILE A 13 8.56 10.57 20.56
CA ILE A 13 8.77 9.67 19.43
C ILE A 13 9.59 8.48 19.89
N GLY A 14 9.04 7.28 19.73
CA GLY A 14 9.69 6.04 20.10
C GLY A 14 10.84 5.64 19.17
N ARG A 15 11.49 4.52 19.50
CA ARG A 15 12.50 3.90 18.64
C ARG A 15 11.87 3.42 17.32
N LYS A 16 12.70 3.30 16.29
CA LYS A 16 12.29 2.62 15.04
C LYS A 16 11.99 1.16 15.33
N GLU A 17 10.82 0.71 14.89
CA GLU A 17 10.43 -0.69 15.05
C GLU A 17 11.18 -1.61 14.08
N LEU A 18 11.53 -2.79 14.58
CA LEU A 18 12.19 -3.84 13.81
C LEU A 18 11.15 -4.79 13.23
N ASN A 19 10.61 -4.39 12.09
CA ASN A 19 9.58 -5.17 11.39
C ASN A 19 10.18 -6.36 10.64
N MET A 20 9.39 -7.43 10.50
CA MET A 20 9.73 -8.61 9.69
C MET A 20 9.92 -8.24 8.20
N GLY A 21 9.06 -7.36 7.67
CA GLY A 21 9.11 -6.83 6.31
C GLY A 21 9.02 -5.30 6.29
N GLN A 22 9.02 -4.70 5.08
CA GLN A 22 8.93 -3.25 4.89
C GLN A 22 9.91 -2.44 5.78
N ARG A 23 11.13 -2.96 5.99
CA ARG A 23 12.14 -2.39 6.93
C ARG A 23 12.60 -0.97 6.58
N ALA A 24 12.41 -0.56 5.33
CA ALA A 24 12.64 0.80 4.86
C ALA A 24 11.58 1.80 5.35
N SER A 25 10.37 1.33 5.69
CA SER A 25 9.33 2.17 6.28
C SER A 25 9.74 2.66 7.65
N ASP A 26 9.51 3.94 7.92
CA ASP A 26 9.69 4.52 9.24
C ASP A 26 8.44 4.27 10.10
N THR A 27 8.44 3.15 10.82
CA THR A 27 7.39 2.81 11.79
C THR A 27 7.89 3.00 13.20
N ARG A 28 7.19 3.81 13.99
CA ARG A 28 7.54 4.20 15.35
C ARG A 28 6.28 4.34 16.21
N GLY A 29 6.36 3.99 17.48
CA GLY A 29 5.36 4.41 18.46
C GLY A 29 5.42 5.93 18.66
N ILE A 30 4.26 6.58 18.75
CA ILE A 30 4.13 7.99 19.08
C ILE A 30 3.26 8.11 20.32
N THR A 31 3.77 8.75 21.37
CA THR A 31 3.04 9.00 22.62
C THR A 31 2.70 10.49 22.71
N PHE A 32 1.47 10.79 23.08
CA PHE A 32 0.97 12.15 23.32
C PHE A 32 0.69 12.31 24.81
N GLU A 33 1.49 13.11 25.51
CA GLU A 33 1.32 13.43 26.94
C GLU A 33 1.00 14.92 27.09
N ASP A 34 -0.22 15.25 27.54
CA ASP A 34 -0.68 16.62 27.76
C ASP A 34 -0.45 17.60 26.59
N VAL A 35 -0.52 17.08 25.36
CA VAL A 35 -0.32 17.84 24.13
C VAL A 35 -1.47 18.83 23.91
N ARG A 36 -1.13 20.12 23.83
CA ARG A 36 -2.10 21.18 23.53
C ARG A 36 -2.23 21.38 22.03
N VAL A 37 -3.46 21.25 21.52
CA VAL A 37 -3.78 21.42 20.09
C VAL A 37 -4.70 22.64 19.91
N PRO A 38 -4.35 23.60 19.03
CA PRO A 38 -5.21 24.74 18.73
C PRO A 38 -6.55 24.32 18.10
N LYS A 39 -7.60 25.12 18.27
CA LYS A 39 -8.95 24.79 17.79
C LYS A 39 -9.02 24.74 16.26
N GLU A 40 -8.24 25.59 15.61
CA GLU A 40 -8.07 25.66 14.15
C GLU A 40 -7.48 24.38 13.55
N ASN A 41 -6.77 23.57 14.35
CA ASN A 41 -6.18 22.31 13.92
C ASN A 41 -7.15 21.12 14.05
N VAL A 42 -8.40 21.35 14.48
CA VAL A 42 -9.44 20.33 14.54
C VAL A 42 -10.01 20.08 13.14
N LEU A 43 -9.71 18.91 12.58
CA LEU A 43 -10.17 18.51 11.25
C LEU A 43 -11.69 18.29 11.23
N ARG A 44 -12.39 19.10 10.43
CA ARG A 44 -13.83 19.01 10.13
C ARG A 44 -14.76 19.10 11.34
N GLY A 45 -14.27 19.60 12.47
CA GLY A 45 -15.03 19.76 13.71
C GLY A 45 -15.06 18.50 14.59
N GLU A 46 -15.59 18.68 15.79
CA GLU A 46 -15.72 17.61 16.79
C GLU A 46 -16.68 16.51 16.30
N GLY A 47 -16.40 15.25 16.67
CA GLY A 47 -17.21 14.09 16.27
C GLY A 47 -17.02 13.60 14.83
N ALA A 48 -16.46 14.40 13.93
CA ALA A 48 -16.26 14.02 12.52
C ALA A 48 -15.11 13.02 12.26
N GLY A 49 -14.41 12.57 13.31
CA GLY A 49 -13.19 11.75 13.19
C GLY A 49 -13.38 10.46 12.41
N PHE A 50 -14.44 9.69 12.71
CA PHE A 50 -14.71 8.43 12.04
C PHE A 50 -14.93 8.59 10.53
N LEU A 51 -15.74 9.58 10.13
CA LEU A 51 -16.04 9.85 8.72
C LEU A 51 -14.77 10.21 7.94
N VAL A 52 -13.92 11.07 8.50
CA VAL A 52 -12.64 11.47 7.88
C VAL A 52 -11.72 10.27 7.71
N THR A 53 -11.65 9.39 8.71
CA THR A 53 -10.83 8.18 8.64
C THR A 53 -11.35 7.20 7.59
N MET A 54 -12.67 6.96 7.51
CA MET A 54 -13.23 6.07 6.47
C MET A 54 -12.98 6.61 5.06
N GLN A 55 -13.17 7.91 4.84
CA GLN A 55 -12.85 8.56 3.55
C GLN A 55 -11.37 8.42 3.17
N THR A 56 -10.47 8.46 4.16
CA THR A 56 -9.05 8.22 3.93
C THR A 56 -8.79 6.76 3.55
N PHE A 57 -9.40 5.79 4.24
CA PHE A 57 -9.23 4.37 3.91
C PHE A 57 -9.77 3.99 2.54
N ASP A 58 -10.90 4.55 2.13
CA ASP A 58 -11.45 4.30 0.79
C ASP A 58 -10.49 4.77 -0.31
N ARG A 59 -9.67 5.79 -0.02
CA ARG A 59 -8.62 6.28 -0.94
C ARG A 59 -7.35 5.46 -0.90
N THR A 60 -6.93 4.98 0.27
CA THR A 60 -5.62 4.31 0.42
C THR A 60 -5.67 2.81 0.11
N ARG A 61 -6.79 2.13 0.38
CA ARG A 61 -6.92 0.67 0.15
C ARG A 61 -6.60 0.24 -1.29
N PRO A 62 -7.10 0.92 -2.35
CA PRO A 62 -6.78 0.50 -3.71
C PRO A 62 -5.28 0.65 -4.05
N LEU A 63 -4.59 1.63 -3.48
CA LEU A 63 -3.15 1.82 -3.68
C LEU A 63 -2.34 0.67 -3.07
N VAL A 64 -2.72 0.23 -1.86
CA VAL A 64 -2.09 -0.93 -1.21
C VAL A 64 -2.31 -2.20 -2.05
N ALA A 65 -3.54 -2.42 -2.54
CA ALA A 65 -3.85 -3.56 -3.40
C ALA A 65 -3.06 -3.52 -4.73
N ALA A 66 -2.93 -2.35 -5.34
CA ALA A 66 -2.13 -2.17 -6.56
C ALA A 66 -0.64 -2.52 -6.31
N GLY A 67 -0.08 -2.07 -5.19
CA GLY A 67 1.29 -2.41 -4.78
C GLY A 67 1.50 -3.91 -4.61
N ALA A 68 0.54 -4.61 -3.97
CA ALA A 68 0.60 -6.06 -3.78
C ALA A 68 0.58 -6.82 -5.11
N VAL A 69 -0.28 -6.43 -6.06
CA VAL A 69 -0.33 -7.04 -7.39
C VAL A 69 0.96 -6.81 -8.18
N GLY A 70 1.55 -5.61 -8.07
CA GLY A 70 2.85 -5.32 -8.69
C GLY A 70 3.96 -6.23 -8.15
N LEU A 71 4.00 -6.42 -6.83
CA LEU A 71 4.97 -7.32 -6.18
C LEU A 71 4.78 -8.77 -6.62
N ALA A 72 3.53 -9.25 -6.67
CA ALA A 72 3.22 -10.61 -7.12
C ALA A 72 3.63 -10.85 -8.58
N LYS A 73 3.44 -9.87 -9.48
CA LYS A 73 3.94 -9.92 -10.87
C LYS A 73 5.46 -10.05 -10.91
N ARG A 74 6.17 -9.27 -10.10
CA ARG A 74 7.63 -9.35 -10.05
C ARG A 74 8.10 -10.71 -9.52
N ALA A 75 7.48 -11.19 -8.44
CA ALA A 75 7.80 -12.50 -7.87
C ALA A 75 7.61 -13.64 -8.88
N LEU A 76 6.51 -13.62 -9.63
CA LEU A 76 6.24 -14.59 -10.70
C LEU A 76 7.31 -14.53 -11.80
N ASN A 77 7.68 -13.33 -12.26
CA ASN A 77 8.69 -13.17 -13.30
C ASN A 77 10.06 -13.72 -12.86
N GLU A 78 10.46 -13.46 -11.62
CA GLU A 78 11.72 -13.99 -11.07
C GLU A 78 11.67 -15.51 -10.90
N ALA A 79 10.54 -16.05 -10.41
CA ALA A 79 10.34 -17.50 -10.28
C ALA A 79 10.38 -18.20 -11.65
N LEU A 80 9.69 -17.64 -12.65
CA LEU A 80 9.69 -18.18 -14.01
C LEU A 80 11.09 -18.16 -14.61
N LYS A 81 11.81 -17.04 -14.48
CA LYS A 81 13.19 -16.93 -14.95
C LYS A 81 14.08 -18.00 -14.31
N TYR A 82 14.02 -18.14 -12.98
CA TYR A 82 14.79 -19.15 -12.27
C TYR A 82 14.42 -20.58 -12.69
N SER A 83 13.14 -20.83 -12.98
CA SER A 83 12.66 -22.16 -13.40
C SER A 83 13.20 -22.62 -14.76
N LEU A 84 13.50 -21.66 -15.65
CA LEU A 84 14.09 -21.91 -16.96
C LEU A 84 15.60 -22.17 -16.88
N GLU A 85 16.28 -21.55 -15.92
CA GLU A 85 17.75 -21.60 -15.78
C GLU A 85 18.22 -22.75 -14.88
N ARG A 86 17.44 -23.11 -13.85
CA ARG A 86 17.83 -24.14 -12.88
C ARG A 86 17.53 -25.53 -13.41
N GLU A 87 18.56 -26.38 -13.49
CA GLU A 87 18.40 -27.80 -13.81
C GLU A 87 18.38 -28.68 -12.55
N ALA A 88 17.51 -29.69 -12.56
CA ALA A 88 17.49 -30.78 -11.61
C ALA A 88 17.01 -32.06 -12.29
N PHE A 89 17.61 -33.21 -11.95
CA PHE A 89 17.31 -34.50 -12.57
C PHE A 89 17.53 -34.51 -14.09
N GLY A 90 18.52 -33.77 -14.57
CA GLY A 90 18.94 -33.75 -15.99
C GLY A 90 18.10 -32.87 -16.91
N VAL A 91 17.13 -32.13 -16.38
CA VAL A 91 16.29 -31.18 -17.15
C VAL A 91 16.07 -29.88 -16.38
N PRO A 92 15.75 -28.76 -17.06
CA PRO A 92 15.27 -27.54 -16.41
C PRO A 92 14.05 -27.81 -15.54
N ILE A 93 13.98 -27.17 -14.37
CA ILE A 93 12.96 -27.50 -13.38
C ILE A 93 11.54 -27.25 -13.91
N ILE A 94 11.36 -26.26 -14.81
CA ILE A 94 10.08 -25.95 -15.46
C ILE A 94 9.40 -27.16 -16.13
N GLN A 95 10.16 -28.21 -16.47
CA GLN A 95 9.63 -29.41 -17.12
C GLN A 95 8.99 -30.40 -16.14
N HIS A 96 9.13 -30.17 -14.82
CA HIS A 96 8.52 -31.03 -13.81
C HIS A 96 7.03 -30.68 -13.61
N GLN A 97 6.17 -31.68 -13.43
CA GLN A 97 4.70 -31.55 -13.35
C GLN A 97 4.20 -30.66 -12.19
N GLN A 98 5.06 -30.25 -11.25
CA GLN A 98 4.70 -29.38 -10.14
C GLN A 98 4.60 -27.90 -10.55
N ASP A 99 5.15 -27.51 -11.71
CA ASP A 99 5.14 -26.13 -12.20
C ASP A 99 3.80 -25.64 -12.74
N TRP A 100 2.77 -26.50 -12.82
CA TRP A 100 1.39 -26.08 -13.15
C TRP A 100 0.81 -25.07 -12.14
N GLN A 101 1.41 -24.98 -10.94
CA GLN A 101 1.11 -23.92 -9.98
C GLN A 101 1.39 -22.51 -10.55
N ASN A 102 2.39 -22.37 -11.42
CA ASN A 102 2.71 -21.10 -12.06
C ASN A 102 1.58 -20.65 -12.99
N THR A 103 0.94 -21.58 -13.72
CA THR A 103 -0.18 -21.29 -14.62
C THR A 103 -1.40 -20.77 -13.86
N HIS A 104 -1.78 -21.43 -12.76
CA HIS A 104 -2.90 -20.99 -11.92
C HIS A 104 -2.64 -19.63 -11.26
N PHE A 105 -1.39 -19.38 -10.89
CA PHE A 105 -0.97 -18.10 -10.29
C PHE A 105 -1.07 -16.95 -11.30
N VAL A 106 -0.69 -17.18 -12.57
CA VAL A 106 -0.82 -16.22 -13.67
C VAL A 106 -2.29 -15.80 -13.84
N ASP A 107 -3.21 -16.77 -13.92
CA ASP A 107 -4.64 -16.50 -14.11
C ASP A 107 -5.22 -15.67 -12.96
N TYR A 108 -4.87 -16.04 -11.72
CA TYR A 108 -5.31 -15.31 -10.52
C TYR A 108 -4.76 -13.88 -10.51
N LEU A 109 -3.51 -13.69 -10.93
CA LEU A 109 -2.86 -12.39 -10.98
C LEU A 109 -3.47 -11.48 -12.05
N HIS A 110 -3.89 -12.04 -13.19
CA HIS A 110 -4.62 -11.30 -14.21
C HIS A 110 -5.99 -10.84 -13.69
N LEU A 111 -6.72 -11.71 -12.99
CA LEU A 111 -7.99 -11.36 -12.36
C LEU A 111 -7.84 -10.23 -11.32
N LEU A 112 -6.85 -10.34 -10.43
CA LEU A 112 -6.56 -9.30 -9.43
C LEU A 112 -6.14 -7.98 -10.07
N SER A 113 -5.33 -8.04 -11.13
CA SER A 113 -4.94 -6.84 -11.88
C SER A 113 -6.14 -6.17 -12.56
N ALA A 114 -7.06 -6.96 -13.12
CA ALA A 114 -8.27 -6.44 -13.74
C ALA A 114 -9.21 -5.81 -12.70
N TYR A 115 -9.35 -6.44 -11.53
CA TYR A 115 -10.13 -5.90 -10.41
C TYR A 115 -9.56 -4.57 -9.92
N ASN A 116 -8.24 -4.50 -9.67
CA ASN A 116 -7.58 -3.26 -9.27
C ASN A 116 -7.75 -2.17 -10.33
N ASN A 117 -7.56 -2.49 -11.61
CA ASN A 117 -7.74 -1.51 -12.69
C ASN A 117 -9.16 -0.97 -12.80
N LYS A 118 -10.18 -1.71 -12.36
CA LYS A 118 -11.58 -1.21 -12.27
C LYS A 118 -11.81 -0.35 -11.03
N ALA A 119 -11.05 -0.57 -9.96
CA ALA A 119 -11.10 0.25 -8.75
C ALA A 119 -10.36 1.60 -8.89
N THR A 120 -9.28 1.66 -9.68
CA THR A 120 -8.46 2.88 -9.88
C THR A 120 -9.24 4.09 -10.45
N PRO A 121 -10.19 3.93 -11.41
CA PRO A 121 -11.02 5.04 -11.92
C PRO A 121 -11.89 5.71 -10.85
N TYR A 122 -12.28 5.03 -9.78
CA TYR A 122 -13.00 5.66 -8.66
C TYR A 122 -12.13 6.67 -7.91
N LEU A 123 -10.80 6.51 -7.93
CA LEU A 123 -9.84 7.51 -7.45
C LEU A 123 -9.67 8.67 -8.44
N CYS A 124 -9.72 8.40 -9.75
CA CYS A 124 -9.59 9.43 -10.79
C CYS A 124 -10.89 10.25 -10.98
N GLY A 125 -12.06 9.71 -10.62
CA GLY A 125 -13.33 10.43 -10.61
C GLY A 125 -13.35 11.66 -9.68
N LEU A 126 -12.51 11.65 -8.63
CA LEU A 126 -12.29 12.81 -7.75
C LEU A 126 -11.55 13.97 -8.45
N ARG A 127 -10.88 13.72 -9.58
CA ARG A 127 -10.22 14.77 -10.39
C ARG A 127 -11.24 15.77 -10.94
N LYS A 128 -12.47 15.33 -11.25
CA LYS A 128 -13.60 16.19 -11.63
C LYS A 128 -14.25 16.88 -10.42
N GLN A 129 -14.26 16.23 -9.25
CA GLN A 129 -14.93 16.77 -8.05
C GLN A 129 -14.11 17.84 -7.31
N TYR A 130 -12.77 17.86 -7.45
CA TYR A 130 -11.89 18.75 -6.67
C TYR A 130 -10.99 19.69 -7.50
N ASN A 131 -11.15 19.76 -8.82
CA ASN A 131 -10.43 20.68 -9.73
C ASN A 131 -8.90 20.79 -9.47
N LEU A 132 -8.26 19.70 -9.05
CA LEU A 132 -6.81 19.68 -8.82
C LEU A 132 -6.08 19.58 -10.17
N ARG A 133 -5.60 20.72 -10.67
CA ARG A 133 -4.59 20.77 -11.73
C ARG A 133 -3.26 20.34 -11.13
N LEU A 134 -2.69 19.25 -11.65
CA LEU A 134 -1.25 19.02 -11.47
C LEU A 134 -0.50 20.17 -12.17
N PRO A 135 0.56 20.72 -11.57
CA PRO A 135 1.44 21.61 -12.32
C PRO A 135 1.93 20.85 -13.55
N ARG A 136 1.69 21.44 -14.73
CA ARG A 136 2.48 21.08 -15.90
C ARG A 136 3.76 21.87 -15.73
N ASP A 137 4.84 21.12 -15.59
CA ASP A 137 6.22 21.50 -15.86
C ASP A 137 6.77 22.67 -15.03
#